data_AF-A0A927F7D5-F1
#
_entry.id   AF-A0A927F7D5-F1
#
_cell.length_a   1.000
_cell.length_b   1.000
_cell.length_c   1.000
_cell.angle_alpha   90.00
_cell.angle_beta   90.00
_cell.angle_gamma   90.00
#
_symmetry.space_group_name_H-M   'P 1'
#
loop_
_entity.id
_entity.type
_entity.pdbx_description
1 polymer ?
#
loop_
_entity_poly.entity_id
_entity_poly.type
_entity_poly.pdbx_seq_one_letter_code
_entity_poly.pdbx_strand_id
1 'polypeptide(L)'
;MPSRGRHQSTSKECQHTIKKIEGLPGVVGVIIGRSYGGKSLGGGSRTGSVKIQRKQPGGLKAVTQTAKGLQELFIRTSTDDNDAVIEAIEKLR
;
A
#
# COMPACT_ATOMS: atom_id res chain seq x y z
N MET A 1 -17.09 -2.99 21.95
CA MET A 1 -17.30 -1.81 21.07
C MET A 1 -16.06 -1.63 20.21
N PRO A 2 -16.13 -1.58 18.87
CA PRO A 2 -14.95 -1.32 18.06
C PRO A 2 -14.49 0.13 18.32
N SER A 3 -13.23 0.30 18.70
CA SER A 3 -12.62 1.62 18.88
C SER A 3 -12.60 2.39 17.56
N ARG A 4 -12.84 3.71 17.67
CA ARG A 4 -12.87 4.67 16.55
C ARG A 4 -11.80 4.38 15.49
N GLY A 5 -12.20 4.33 14.22
CA GLY A 5 -11.30 4.45 13.07
C GLY A 5 -10.77 3.15 12.45
N ARG A 6 -11.21 1.97 12.88
CA ARG A 6 -10.84 0.73 12.18
C ARG A 6 -11.66 0.60 10.88
N HIS A 7 -11.08 1.03 9.76
CA HIS A 7 -11.65 0.77 8.45
C HIS A 7 -11.62 -0.75 8.22
N GLN A 8 -12.80 -1.38 8.16
CA GLN A 8 -12.94 -2.80 7.81
C GLN A 8 -12.61 -3.05 6.33
N SER A 9 -12.69 -1.99 5.51
CA SER A 9 -12.41 -1.99 4.08
C SER A 9 -11.27 -0.99 3.76
N THR A 10 -11.07 -0.59 2.50
CA THR A 10 -10.19 0.53 2.12
C THR A 10 -10.94 1.51 1.22
N SER A 11 -10.37 2.67 0.90
CA SER A 11 -10.98 3.66 0.00
C SER A 11 -11.00 3.16 -1.45
N LYS A 12 -11.94 3.62 -2.29
CA LYS A 12 -12.05 3.19 -3.69
C LYS A 12 -10.78 3.45 -4.49
N GLU A 13 -10.14 4.60 -4.25
CA GLU A 13 -8.87 4.99 -4.86
C GLU A 13 -7.75 4.05 -4.43
N CYS A 14 -7.72 3.66 -3.14
CA CYS A 14 -6.78 2.67 -2.65
C CYS A 14 -7.02 1.30 -3.30
N GLN A 15 -8.26 0.86 -3.49
CA GLN A 15 -8.57 -0.37 -4.22
C GLN A 15 -8.06 -0.31 -5.66
N HIS A 16 -8.22 0.82 -6.34
CA HIS A 16 -7.70 1.00 -7.69
C HIS A 16 -6.17 0.93 -7.72
N THR A 17 -5.49 1.59 -6.76
CA THR A 17 -4.03 1.51 -6.67
C THR A 17 -3.57 0.08 -6.36
N ILE A 18 -4.24 -0.63 -5.45
CA ILE A 18 -3.93 -2.02 -5.12
C ILE A 18 -4.06 -2.90 -6.38
N LYS A 19 -5.15 -2.77 -7.14
CA LYS A 19 -5.33 -3.51 -8.40
C LYS A 19 -4.22 -3.22 -9.42
N LYS A 20 -3.75 -1.98 -9.50
CA LYS A 20 -2.60 -1.62 -10.36
C LYS A 20 -1.32 -2.31 -9.91
N ILE A 21 -1.08 -2.36 -8.60
CA ILE A 21 0.09 -3.03 -8.01
C ILE A 21 0.02 -4.55 -8.24
N GLU A 22 -1.14 -5.17 -8.03
CA GLU A 22 -1.36 -6.60 -8.28
C GLU A 22 -1.14 -6.99 -9.74
N GLY A 23 -1.35 -6.07 -10.68
CA GLY A 23 -1.07 -6.28 -12.11
C GLY A 23 0.39 -6.10 -12.51
N LEU A 24 1.29 -5.71 -11.59
CA LEU A 24 2.71 -5.54 -11.91
C LEU A 24 3.41 -6.89 -12.06
N PRO A 25 4.27 -7.07 -13.08
CA PRO A 25 5.13 -8.24 -13.17
C PRO A 25 5.94 -8.44 -11.89
N GLY A 26 5.98 -9.68 -11.41
CA GLY A 26 6.69 -10.04 -10.19
C GLY A 26 5.88 -9.91 -8.90
N VAL A 27 4.71 -9.25 -8.91
CA VAL A 27 3.79 -9.20 -7.77
C VAL A 27 2.88 -10.43 -7.76
N VAL A 28 2.83 -11.12 -6.62
CA VAL A 28 1.97 -12.30 -6.40
C VAL A 28 0.63 -11.88 -5.79
N GLY A 29 0.63 -10.81 -5.00
CA GLY A 29 -0.58 -10.27 -4.39
C GLY A 29 -0.29 -9.18 -3.36
N VAL A 30 -1.32 -8.48 -2.94
CA VAL A 30 -1.23 -7.42 -1.94
C VAL A 30 -2.09 -7.75 -0.73
N ILE A 31 -1.46 -7.74 0.45
CA ILE A 31 -2.13 -7.98 1.73
C ILE A 31 -2.38 -6.65 2.42
N ILE A 32 -3.63 -6.39 2.77
CA ILE A 32 -4.03 -5.18 3.52
C ILE A 32 -3.83 -5.44 5.02
N GLY A 33 -3.00 -4.62 5.65
CA GLY A 33 -2.68 -4.69 7.07
C GLY A 33 -3.46 -3.70 7.93
N ARG A 34 -2.84 -3.22 9.01
CA ARG A 34 -3.48 -2.33 9.98
C ARG A 34 -3.78 -0.96 9.36
N SER A 35 -4.86 -0.35 9.83
CA SER A 35 -5.24 1.03 9.49
C SER A 35 -4.92 1.96 10.66
N TYR A 36 -4.31 3.10 10.37
CA TYR A 36 -3.99 4.17 11.31
C TYR A 36 -4.70 5.46 10.90
N GLY A 37 -5.88 5.70 11.48
CA GLY A 37 -6.66 6.92 11.23
C GLY A 37 -5.93 8.19 11.67
N GLY A 38 -6.21 9.32 11.00
CA GLY A 38 -5.66 10.63 11.34
C GLY A 38 -4.18 10.84 11.00
N LYS A 39 -3.48 9.83 10.46
CA LYS A 39 -2.10 9.95 9.98
C LYS A 39 -2.07 10.24 8.48
N SER A 40 -1.07 11.00 8.03
CA SER A 40 -0.86 11.34 6.63
C SER A 40 0.53 10.91 6.15
N LEU A 41 0.67 10.62 4.86
CA LEU A 41 1.98 10.45 4.20
C LEU A 41 2.76 11.77 4.07
N GLY A 42 2.12 12.92 4.33
CA GLY A 42 2.71 14.27 4.26
C GLY A 42 1.89 15.21 3.37
N GLY A 43 2.20 16.51 3.45
CA GLY A 43 1.47 17.59 2.76
C GLY A 43 1.56 17.46 1.24
N GLY A 44 0.48 17.00 0.61
CA GLY A 44 0.37 16.80 -0.84
C GLY A 44 0.07 15.36 -1.27
N SER A 45 0.09 14.40 -0.35
CA SER A 45 -0.27 13.01 -0.68
C SER A 45 -1.79 12.86 -0.85
N ARG A 46 -2.21 12.39 -2.03
CA ARG A 46 -3.61 12.13 -2.38
C ARG A 46 -4.07 10.76 -1.88
N THR A 47 -5.37 10.59 -1.68
CA THR A 47 -5.95 9.26 -1.45
C THR A 47 -5.54 8.32 -2.58
N GLY A 48 -5.11 7.11 -2.22
CA GLY A 48 -4.55 6.12 -3.13
C GLY A 48 -3.03 6.20 -3.33
N SER A 49 -2.33 7.24 -2.82
CA SER A 49 -0.87 7.28 -2.85
C SER A 49 -0.28 6.12 -2.06
N VAL A 50 0.82 5.55 -2.54
CA VAL A 50 1.56 4.47 -1.88
C VAL A 50 3.00 4.91 -1.62
N LYS A 51 3.55 4.48 -0.48
CA LYS A 51 4.96 4.69 -0.12
C LYS A 51 5.55 3.38 0.38
N ILE A 52 6.60 2.90 -0.30
CA ILE A 52 7.42 1.78 0.19
C ILE A 52 8.16 2.23 1.45
N GLN A 53 8.16 1.39 2.47
CA GLN A 53 8.84 1.63 3.75
C GLN A 53 10.17 0.89 3.81
N ARG A 54 10.20 -0.39 3.40
CA ARG A 54 11.39 -1.24 3.36
C ARG A 54 11.14 -2.54 2.59
N LYS A 55 12.22 -3.15 2.10
CA LYS A 55 12.25 -4.55 1.66
C LYS A 55 12.17 -5.49 2.88
N GLN A 56 11.52 -6.63 2.72
CA GLN A 56 11.47 -7.72 3.71
C GLN A 56 11.49 -9.06 2.98
N PRO A 57 11.81 -10.18 3.67
CA PRO A 57 11.71 -11.50 3.05
C PRO A 57 10.31 -11.73 2.45
N GLY A 58 10.26 -12.12 1.18
CA GLY A 58 9.02 -12.38 0.46
C GLY A 58 8.26 -11.14 -0.03
N GLY A 59 8.82 -9.93 0.07
CA GLY A 59 8.28 -8.75 -0.61
C GLY A 59 8.55 -7.39 0.02
N LEU A 60 7.59 -6.48 -0.12
CA LEU A 60 7.73 -5.07 0.25
C LEU A 60 6.74 -4.67 1.33
N LYS A 61 7.24 -4.03 2.39
CA LYS A 61 6.38 -3.34 3.35
C LYS A 61 6.11 -1.93 2.86
N ALA A 62 4.83 -1.58 2.73
CA ALA A 62 4.37 -0.29 2.22
C ALA A 62 3.21 0.25 3.06
N VAL A 63 2.86 1.51 2.80
CA VAL A 63 1.66 2.17 3.34
C VAL A 63 0.94 2.92 2.22
N THR A 64 -0.39 2.93 2.27
CA THR A 64 -1.24 3.74 1.39
C THR A 64 -1.96 4.84 2.15
N GLN A 65 -2.11 6.00 1.51
CA GLN A 65 -2.96 7.09 1.99
C GLN A 65 -4.42 6.75 1.67
N THR A 66 -5.22 6.52 2.70
CA THR A 66 -6.68 6.39 2.61
C THR A 66 -7.35 7.74 2.86
N ALA A 67 -8.66 7.82 2.63
CA ALA A 67 -9.44 9.02 2.94
C ALA A 67 -9.49 9.37 4.44
N LYS A 68 -9.13 8.43 5.33
CA LYS A 68 -9.22 8.60 6.79
C LYS A 68 -7.87 8.53 7.52
N GLY A 69 -6.80 8.18 6.80
CA GLY A 69 -5.48 8.02 7.40
C GLY A 69 -4.56 7.12 6.57
N LEU A 70 -3.63 6.42 7.23
CA LEU A 70 -2.75 5.44 6.59
C LEU A 70 -3.29 4.02 6.71
N GLN A 71 -2.96 3.18 5.75
CA GLN A 71 -3.18 1.73 5.84
C GLN A 71 -1.94 0.99 5.38
N GLU A 72 -1.54 -0.03 6.14
CA GLU A 72 -0.40 -0.89 5.79
C GLU A 72 -0.75 -1.77 4.60
N LEU A 73 0.23 -1.95 3.73
CA LEU A 73 0.22 -2.92 2.64
C LEU A 73 1.47 -3.80 2.76
N PHE A 74 1.30 -5.09 2.53
CA PHE A 74 2.41 -5.99 2.26
C PHE A 74 2.26 -6.51 0.82
N ILE A 75 3.22 -6.15 -0.03
CA ILE A 75 3.22 -6.51 -1.44
C ILE A 75 4.10 -7.74 -1.57
N ARG A 76 3.48 -8.89 -1.79
CA ARG A 76 4.19 -10.17 -1.93
C ARG A 76 4.77 -10.25 -3.33
N THR A 77 6.05 -10.53 -3.43
CA THR A 77 6.75 -10.73 -4.71
C THR A 77 7.07 -12.21 -4.94
N SER A 78 7.22 -12.60 -6.20
CA SER A 78 7.53 -13.98 -6.60
C SER A 78 9.03 -14.31 -6.47
N THR A 79 9.87 -13.29 -6.54
CA THR A 79 11.33 -13.36 -6.38
C THR A 79 11.78 -12.30 -5.37
N ASP A 80 13.01 -12.44 -4.86
CA ASP A 80 13.65 -11.40 -4.04
C ASP A 80 14.12 -10.18 -4.86
N ASP A 81 13.87 -10.17 -6.18
CA ASP A 81 14.18 -9.05 -7.10
C ASP A 81 13.16 -7.91 -6.96
N ASN A 82 13.19 -7.33 -5.78
CA ASN A 82 12.29 -6.29 -5.31
C ASN A 82 12.47 -4.95 -6.02
N ASP A 83 13.59 -4.73 -6.71
CA ASP A 83 13.98 -3.43 -7.25
C ASP A 83 13.11 -3.01 -8.43
N ALA A 84 12.84 -3.90 -9.38
CA ALA A 84 11.94 -3.62 -10.50
C ALA A 84 10.51 -3.29 -10.04
N VAL A 85 10.03 -3.98 -9.00
CA VAL A 85 8.70 -3.72 -8.42
C VAL A 85 8.66 -2.37 -7.70
N ILE A 86 9.71 -2.00 -6.97
CA ILE A 86 9.81 -0.69 -6.32
C ILE A 86 9.76 0.42 -7.38
N GLU A 87 10.56 0.31 -8.43
CA GLU A 87 10.61 1.31 -9.50
C GLU A 87 9.24 1.45 -10.19
N ALA A 88 8.57 0.34 -10.47
CA ALA A 88 7.23 0.35 -11.05
C ALA A 88 6.20 1.02 -10.14
N ILE A 89 6.27 0.80 -8.82
CA ILE A 89 5.38 1.44 -7.84
C ILE A 89 5.65 2.93 -7.72
N GLU A 90 6.90 3.36 -7.76
CA GLU A 90 7.25 4.79 -7.72
C GLU A 90 6.71 5.55 -8.93
N LYS A 91 6.61 4.89 -10.10
CA LYS A 91 5.99 5.43 -11.31
C LYS A 91 4.45 5.51 -11.25
N LEU A 92 3.80 4.90 -10.25
CA LEU A 92 2.34 5.02 -10.05
C LEU A 92 1.92 6.31 -9.32
N ARG A 93 2.87 7.11 -8.84
CA ARG A 93 2.61 8.33 -8.06
C ARG A 93 1.92 9.44 -8.85
#